data_AF-A0A7C7UGL7-F1
#
_entry.id   AF-A0A7C7UGL7-F1
#
_cell.length_a   1.000
_cell.length_b   1.000
_cell.length_c   1.000
_cell.angle_alpha   90.00
_cell.angle_beta   90.00
_cell.angle_gamma   90.00
#
_symmetry.space_group_name_H-M   'P 1'
#
loop_
_entity.id
_entity.type
_entity.pdbx_description
1 polymer ?
#
loop_
_entity_poly.entity_id
_entity_poly.type
_entity_poly.pdbx_seq_one_letter_code
_entity_poly.pdbx_strand_id
1 'polypeptide(L)'
;MVEFHSDGTIYPVEYKHGKRKRWENDDIQLAAQALCLEEMMGVVIPEGAIFRSRSRRRRVVHIDDILRARTTEVISQVHRLLQQEIMPPPTDQRQRCDQCSLRTVCQPEFYWGEKHLNLHRMGQELFAPEDD
;
A
#
# COMPACT_ATOMS: atom_id res chain seq x y z
N MET A 1 9.92 13.26 5.38
CA MET A 1 10.94 14.27 5.75
C MET A 1 12.29 13.64 5.56
N VAL A 2 13.33 14.39 5.20
CA VAL A 2 14.70 13.85 5.07
C VAL A 2 15.60 14.72 5.94
N GLU A 3 16.36 14.08 6.82
CA GLU A 3 17.39 14.74 7.62
C GLU A 3 18.73 14.58 6.91
N PHE A 4 19.47 15.69 6.75
CA PHE A 4 20.84 15.70 6.22
C PHE A 4 21.77 16.03 7.38
N HIS A 5 22.65 15.09 7.70
CA HIS A 5 23.55 15.21 8.84
C HIS A 5 24.90 15.76 8.37
N SER A 6 25.67 16.35 9.30
CA SER A 6 26.95 17.00 8.97
C SER A 6 28.03 16.03 8.49
N ASP A 7 27.90 14.75 8.81
CA ASP A 7 28.78 13.66 8.35
C ASP A 7 28.41 13.13 6.96
N GLY A 8 27.40 13.72 6.31
CA GLY A 8 26.89 13.29 5.00
C GLY A 8 25.79 12.23 5.09
N THR A 9 25.40 11.78 6.28
CA THR A 9 24.30 10.81 6.44
C THR A 9 22.98 11.42 5.98
N ILE A 10 22.30 10.72 5.08
CA ILE A 10 20.94 11.03 4.63
C ILE A 10 19.98 10.09 5.36
N TYR A 11 19.07 10.65 6.15
CA TYR A 11 18.22 9.88 7.05
C TYR A 11 16.73 10.18 6.79
N PRO A 12 16.00 9.29 6.08
CA PRO A 12 14.58 9.48 5.83
C PRO A 12 13.76 9.28 7.12
N VAL A 13 12.81 10.19 7.34
CA VAL A 13 11.87 10.14 8.46
C VAL A 13 10.43 10.21 7.95
N GLU A 14 9.70 9.12 8.15
CA GLU A 14 8.30 8.98 7.76
C GLU A 14 7.39 9.40 8.92
N TYR A 15 6.50 10.35 8.66
CA TYR A 15 5.61 10.93 9.68
C TYR A 15 4.24 10.26 9.65
N LYS A 16 3.88 9.60 10.75
CA LYS A 16 2.58 8.92 10.88
C LYS A 16 1.73 9.53 11.97
N HIS A 17 0.50 9.90 11.61
CA HIS A 17 -0.53 10.30 12.55
C HIS A 17 -1.25 9.06 13.11
N GLY A 18 -1.69 9.13 14.37
CA GLY A 18 -2.53 8.08 14.98
C GLY A 18 -1.81 7.11 15.94
N LYS A 19 -2.59 6.15 16.47
CA LYS A 19 -2.12 5.18 17.48
C LYS A 19 -1.05 4.25 16.90
N ARG A 20 -0.16 3.77 17.77
CA ARG A 20 0.90 2.81 17.41
C ARG A 20 0.26 1.50 16.94
N LYS A 21 0.42 1.20 15.66
CA LYS A 21 0.27 -0.14 15.11
C LYS A 21 1.47 -0.38 14.20
N ARG A 22 2.20 -1.47 14.42
CA ARG A 22 3.33 -1.84 13.57
C ARG A 22 2.74 -2.56 12.36
N TRP A 23 2.49 -1.80 11.31
CA TRP A 23 2.07 -2.38 10.04
C TRP A 23 3.29 -2.40 9.12
N GLU A 24 3.41 -3.49 8.36
CA GLU A 24 4.47 -3.69 7.37
C GLU A 24 4.50 -2.55 6.32
N ASN A 25 3.34 -1.99 5.97
CA ASN A 25 3.26 -0.92 4.97
C ASN A 25 3.99 0.37 5.36
N ASP A 26 4.10 0.69 6.66
CA ASP A 26 4.91 1.85 7.09
C ASP A 26 6.41 1.60 6.81
N ASP A 27 6.88 0.35 6.99
CA ASP A 27 8.28 -0.03 6.76
C ASP A 27 8.58 -0.08 5.25
N ILE A 28 7.68 -0.65 4.45
CA ILE A 28 7.76 -0.66 2.98
C ILE A 28 7.78 0.76 2.42
N GLN A 29 6.93 1.66 2.93
CA GLN A 29 6.89 3.04 2.45
C GLN A 29 8.20 3.79 2.75
N LEU A 30 8.75 3.62 3.96
CA LEU A 30 10.03 4.22 4.33
C LEU A 30 11.18 3.64 3.49
N ALA A 31 11.20 2.33 3.26
CA ALA A 31 12.19 1.68 2.42
C ALA A 31 12.10 2.18 0.97
N ALA A 32 10.90 2.34 0.41
CA ALA A 32 10.72 2.90 -0.93
C ALA A 32 11.28 4.33 -1.05
N GLN A 33 11.06 5.17 -0.02
CA GLN A 33 11.66 6.51 0.03
C GLN A 33 13.19 6.45 0.06
N ALA A 34 13.75 5.52 0.83
CA ALA A 34 15.20 5.34 0.88
C ALA A 34 15.75 4.92 -0.48
N LEU A 35 15.14 3.93 -1.16
CA LEU A 35 15.54 3.51 -2.51
C LEU A 35 15.56 4.69 -3.49
N CYS A 36 14.55 5.56 -3.47
CA CYS A 36 14.52 6.77 -4.31
C CYS A 36 15.68 7.73 -3.98
N LEU A 37 15.97 7.95 -2.70
CA LEU A 37 17.06 8.84 -2.28
C LEU A 37 18.44 8.25 -2.65
N GLU A 38 18.61 6.94 -2.52
CA GLU A 38 19.83 6.23 -2.95
C GLU A 38 20.07 6.42 -4.46
N GLU A 39 19.04 6.25 -5.28
CA GLU A 39 19.11 6.47 -6.74
C GLU A 39 19.45 7.93 -7.08
N MET A 40 18.81 8.89 -6.40
CA MET A 40 19.03 10.33 -6.66
C MET A 40 20.42 10.81 -6.23
N MET A 41 20.98 10.24 -5.17
CA MET A 41 22.17 10.78 -4.50
C MET A 41 23.41 9.89 -4.65
N GLY A 42 23.26 8.66 -5.16
CA GLY A 42 24.36 7.71 -5.32
C GLY A 42 24.95 7.22 -4.00
N VAL A 43 24.12 7.11 -2.95
CA VAL A 43 24.52 6.66 -1.61
C VAL A 43 23.78 5.39 -1.19
N VAL A 44 24.18 4.79 -0.07
CA VAL A 44 23.44 3.72 0.60
C VAL A 44 22.82 4.26 1.90
N ILE A 45 21.55 3.98 2.12
CA ILE A 45 20.78 4.36 3.30
C ILE A 45 20.42 3.07 4.06
N PRO A 46 21.18 2.72 5.12
CA PRO A 46 20.99 1.45 5.84
C PRO A 46 19.78 1.47 6.79
N GLU A 47 19.29 2.65 7.16
CA GLU A 47 18.14 2.79 8.06
C GLU A 47 17.46 4.16 7.92
N GLY A 48 16.23 4.22 8.43
CA GLY A 48 15.49 5.46 8.63
C GLY A 48 14.61 5.36 9.88
N ALA A 49 13.72 6.32 10.06
CA ALA A 49 12.79 6.27 11.19
C ALA A 49 11.34 6.53 10.79
N ILE A 50 10.43 5.87 11.52
CA ILE A 50 9.02 6.26 11.56
C ILE A 50 8.79 7.09 12.81
N PHE A 51 8.41 8.34 12.62
CA PHE A 51 8.03 9.25 13.69
C PHE A 51 6.51 9.28 13.86
N ARG A 52 6.04 8.95 15.08
CA ARG A 52 4.62 9.05 15.42
C ARG A 52 4.34 10.35 16.14
N SER A 53 3.56 11.23 15.50
CA SER A 53 3.27 12.58 16.02
C SER A 53 2.57 12.57 17.37
N ARG A 54 1.59 11.66 17.58
CA ARG A 54 0.82 11.58 18.83
C ARG A 54 1.68 11.21 20.04
N SER A 55 2.61 10.27 19.88
CA SER A 55 3.49 9.83 20.98
C SER A 55 4.83 10.56 20.99
N ARG A 56 5.15 11.35 19.95
CA ARG A 56 6.45 11.99 19.71
C ARG A 56 7.63 11.01 19.82
N ARG A 57 7.44 9.78 19.34
CA ARG A 57 8.48 8.73 19.38
C ARG A 57 8.91 8.33 17.98
N ARG A 58 10.21 8.10 17.83
CA ARG A 58 10.82 7.49 16.64
C ARG A 58 10.94 5.98 16.85
N ARG A 59 10.67 5.22 15.80
CA ARG A 59 11.09 3.82 15.68
C ARG A 59 12.06 3.74 14.53
N VAL A 60 13.28 3.29 14.80
CA VAL A 60 14.28 3.00 13.77
C VAL A 60 13.83 1.77 12.99
N VAL A 61 14.03 1.82 11.68
CA VAL A 61 13.77 0.73 10.73
C VAL A 61 15.04 0.52 9.95
N HIS A 62 15.61 -0.68 10.05
CA HIS A 62 16.72 -1.09 9.19
C HIS A 62 16.18 -1.44 7.81
N ILE A 63 16.84 -0.92 6.78
CA ILE A 63 16.50 -1.14 5.37
C ILE A 63 17.41 -2.26 4.87
N ASP A 64 17.17 -3.45 5.42
CA ASP A 64 17.91 -4.66 5.10
C ASP A 64 17.45 -5.27 3.76
N ASP A 65 18.16 -6.30 3.30
CA ASP A 65 17.88 -6.96 2.03
C ASP A 65 16.48 -7.59 1.98
N ILE A 66 15.94 -8.03 3.12
CA ILE A 66 14.61 -8.61 3.22
C ILE A 66 13.56 -7.53 2.95
N LEU A 67 13.67 -6.39 3.63
CA LEU A 67 12.74 -5.27 3.45
C LEU A 67 12.88 -4.66 2.05
N ARG A 68 14.11 -4.59 1.50
CA ARG A 68 14.36 -4.16 0.11
C ARG A 68 13.67 -5.08 -0.89
N ALA A 69 13.90 -6.38 -0.78
CA ALA A 69 13.27 -7.37 -1.67
C ALA A 69 11.75 -7.28 -1.61
N ARG A 70 11.18 -7.19 -0.39
CA ARG A 70 9.74 -7.06 -0.20
C ARG A 70 9.19 -5.76 -0.79
N THR A 71 9.92 -4.66 -0.65
CA THR A 71 9.53 -3.35 -1.18
C THR A 71 9.52 -3.38 -2.72
N THR A 72 10.57 -3.91 -3.34
CA THR A 72 10.66 -4.06 -4.80
C THR A 72 9.59 -4.98 -5.35
N GLU A 73 9.25 -6.06 -4.64
CA GLU A 73 8.15 -6.95 -5.00
C GLU A 73 6.81 -6.19 -5.01
N VAL A 74 6.50 -5.44 -3.94
CA VAL A 74 5.27 -4.65 -3.84
C VAL A 74 5.20 -3.57 -4.92
N ILE A 75 6.30 -2.87 -5.20
CA ILE A 75 6.41 -1.92 -6.31
C ILE A 75 6.04 -2.61 -7.62
N SER A 76 6.65 -3.76 -7.91
CA SER A 76 6.40 -4.52 -9.14
C SER A 76 4.94 -4.98 -9.27
N GLN A 77 4.31 -5.40 -8.17
CA GLN A 77 2.89 -5.77 -8.15
C GLN A 77 1.99 -4.56 -8.45
N VAL A 78 2.27 -3.39 -7.87
CA VAL A 78 1.53 -2.16 -8.13
C VAL A 78 1.67 -1.73 -9.60
N HIS A 79 2.89 -1.75 -10.16
CA HIS A 79 3.10 -1.45 -11.57
C HIS A 79 2.32 -2.39 -12.49
N ARG A 80 2.30 -3.69 -12.17
CA ARG A 80 1.53 -4.68 -12.94
C ARG A 80 0.03 -4.39 -12.92
N LEU A 81 -0.53 -4.07 -11.74
CA LEU A 81 -1.94 -3.70 -11.60
C LEU A 81 -2.29 -2.48 -12.45
N LEU A 82 -1.44 -1.45 -12.43
CA LEU A 82 -1.64 -0.24 -13.23
C LEU A 82 -1.54 -0.50 -14.72
N GLN A 83 -0.62 -1.36 -15.16
CA GLN A 83 -0.45 -1.70 -16.58
C GLN A 83 -1.56 -2.59 -17.14
N GLN A 84 -2.10 -3.48 -16.32
CA GLN A 84 -3.15 -4.40 -16.75
C GLN A 84 -4.53 -3.76 -16.73
N GLU A 85 -4.74 -2.72 -15.92
CA GLU A 85 -6.05 -2.09 -15.68
C GLU A 85 -7.13 -3.07 -15.18
N ILE A 86 -6.70 -4.25 -14.70
CA ILE A 86 -7.56 -5.27 -14.10
C ILE A 86 -7.52 -5.09 -12.59
N MET A 87 -8.64 -4.64 -12.02
CA MET A 87 -8.80 -4.53 -10.57
C MET A 87 -8.90 -5.93 -9.95
N PRO A 88 -8.14 -6.22 -8.87
CA PRO A 88 -8.29 -7.47 -8.15
C PRO A 88 -9.66 -7.52 -7.46
N PRO A 89 -10.17 -8.72 -7.13
CA PRO A 89 -11.36 -8.83 -6.29
C PRO A 89 -11.11 -8.15 -4.93
N PRO A 90 -12.18 -7.72 -4.24
CA PRO A 90 -12.05 -7.13 -2.91
C PRO A 90 -11.32 -8.08 -1.96
N THR A 91 -10.60 -7.51 -1.00
CA THR A 91 -9.88 -8.30 0.00
C THR A 91 -10.83 -9.12 0.87
N ASP A 92 -10.42 -10.34 1.22
CA ASP A 92 -11.14 -11.17 2.21
C ASP A 92 -11.05 -10.61 3.63
N GLN A 93 -10.11 -9.70 3.89
CA GLN A 93 -9.97 -8.99 5.17
C GLN A 93 -11.02 -7.88 5.28
N ARG A 94 -12.27 -8.26 5.52
CA ARG A 94 -13.44 -7.35 5.54
C ARG A 94 -13.23 -6.06 6.36
N GLN A 95 -12.51 -6.15 7.48
CA GLN A 95 -12.17 -5.02 8.35
C GLN A 95 -11.35 -3.91 7.65
N ARG A 96 -10.66 -4.22 6.54
CA ARG A 96 -9.94 -3.21 5.75
C ARG A 96 -10.90 -2.36 4.92
N CYS A 97 -12.08 -2.87 4.59
CA CYS A 97 -13.09 -2.14 3.83
C CYS A 97 -13.87 -1.14 4.68
N ASP A 98 -13.90 -1.29 6.01
CA ASP A 98 -14.67 -0.42 6.93
C ASP A 98 -14.27 1.05 6.88
N GLN A 99 -13.02 1.34 6.54
CA GLN A 99 -12.50 2.70 6.40
C GLN A 99 -11.91 2.94 5.00
N CYS A 100 -12.24 2.09 4.04
CA CYS A 100 -11.74 2.22 2.67
C CYS A 100 -12.54 3.30 1.94
N SER A 101 -11.85 4.34 1.45
CA SER A 101 -12.46 5.40 0.63
C SER A 101 -13.06 4.89 -0.68
N LEU A 102 -12.61 3.73 -1.15
CA LEU A 102 -13.11 3.10 -2.38
C LEU A 102 -14.30 2.18 -2.13
N ARG A 103 -14.78 1.98 -0.89
CA ARG A 103 -15.84 0.98 -0.58
C ARG A 103 -17.09 1.18 -1.43
N THR A 104 -17.54 2.42 -1.62
CA THR A 104 -18.78 2.71 -2.38
C THR A 104 -18.65 2.38 -3.87
N VAL A 105 -17.45 2.47 -4.44
CA VAL A 105 -17.19 2.13 -5.85
C VAL A 105 -16.87 0.64 -6.00
N CYS A 106 -16.11 0.09 -5.07
CA CYS A 106 -15.71 -1.32 -5.03
C CYS A 106 -16.89 -2.26 -4.70
N GLN A 107 -17.83 -1.79 -3.87
CA GLN A 107 -19.02 -2.50 -3.39
C GLN A 107 -18.74 -3.95 -2.97
N PRO A 108 -17.82 -4.16 -2.00
CA PRO A 108 -17.30 -5.49 -1.67
C PRO A 108 -18.38 -6.45 -1.14
N GLU A 109 -19.51 -5.94 -0.66
CA GLU A 109 -20.65 -6.73 -0.19
C GLU A 109 -21.23 -7.62 -1.30
N PHE A 110 -21.16 -7.18 -2.57
CA PHE A 110 -21.57 -8.02 -3.69
C PHE A 110 -20.65 -9.22 -3.89
N TYR A 111 -19.36 -9.08 -3.54
CA TYR A 111 -18.34 -10.13 -3.65
C TYR A 111 -18.39 -11.15 -2.50
N TRP A 112 -18.82 -10.73 -1.31
CA TRP A 112 -18.79 -11.57 -0.10
C TRP A 112 -20.06 -12.38 0.17
N GLY A 113 -21.15 -12.17 -0.59
CA GLY A 113 -22.42 -12.86 -0.39
C GLY A 113 -22.52 -14.19 -1.13
N GLU A 114 -23.14 -15.22 -0.53
CA GLU A 114 -23.34 -16.55 -1.15
C GLU A 114 -24.21 -16.53 -2.44
N LYS A 115 -24.93 -15.44 -2.71
CA LYS A 115 -25.77 -15.27 -3.92
C LYS A 115 -25.02 -14.74 -5.15
N HIS A 116 -23.68 -14.73 -5.12
CA HIS A 116 -22.80 -14.10 -6.13
C HIS A 116 -22.98 -14.64 -7.57
N LEU A 117 -23.29 -15.93 -7.73
CA LEU A 117 -23.43 -16.57 -9.05
C LEU A 117 -24.58 -15.99 -9.88
N ASN A 118 -25.61 -15.42 -9.24
CA ASN A 118 -26.74 -14.85 -9.97
C ASN A 118 -26.48 -13.40 -10.40
N LEU A 119 -25.85 -12.56 -9.58
CA LEU A 119 -25.64 -11.14 -9.92
C LEU A 119 -24.67 -10.94 -11.08
N HIS A 120 -23.58 -11.72 -11.15
CA HIS A 120 -22.63 -11.62 -12.25
C HIS A 120 -23.23 -12.12 -13.58
N ARG A 121 -24.12 -13.12 -13.53
CA ARG A 121 -24.89 -13.62 -14.68
C ARG A 121 -25.95 -12.60 -15.11
N MET A 122 -26.74 -12.10 -14.15
CA MET A 122 -27.77 -11.08 -14.40
C MET A 122 -27.16 -9.79 -14.96
N GLY A 123 -25.98 -9.38 -14.50
CA GLY A 123 -25.25 -8.22 -15.05
C GLY A 123 -24.81 -8.40 -16.50
N GLN A 124 -24.52 -9.63 -16.94
CA GLN A 124 -24.21 -9.96 -18.34
C GLN A 124 -25.46 -9.94 -19.23
N GLU A 125 -26.63 -10.19 -18.66
CA GLU A 125 -27.92 -10.25 -19.37
C GLU A 125 -28.75 -8.96 -19.21
N LEU A 126 -28.33 -8.02 -18.37
CA LEU A 126 -29.11 -6.83 -17.96
C LEU A 126 -29.45 -5.88 -19.12
N PHE A 127 -28.72 -5.98 -20.22
CA PHE A 127 -28.89 -5.19 -21.44
C PHE A 127 -29.08 -6.07 -22.68
N ALA A 128 -29.35 -7.36 -22.50
CA ALA A 128 -29.78 -8.19 -23.62
C ALA A 128 -31.18 -7.68 -24.03
N PRO A 129 -31.36 -7.17 -25.26
CA PRO A 129 -32.69 -6.79 -25.72
C PRO A 129 -33.58 -8.03 -25.70
N GLU A 130 -34.80 -7.88 -25.19
CA GLU A 130 -35.82 -8.91 -25.33
C GLU A 130 -36.22 -8.97 -26.81
N ASP A 131 -36.12 -10.15 -27.42
CA ASP A 131 -36.55 -10.36 -28.80
C ASP A 131 -38.09 -10.28 -28.85
N ASP A 132 -38.62 -9.24 -29.50
CA ASP A 132 -40.04 -9.12 -29.90
C ASP A 132 -40.39 -10.05 -31.07
#